data_AF-A0A2M9EN71-F1
#
_entry.id   AF-A0A2M9EN71-F1
#
_cell.length_a   1.000
_cell.length_b   1.000
_cell.length_c   1.000
_cell.angle_alpha   90.00
_cell.angle_beta   90.00
_cell.angle_gamma   90.00
#
_symmetry.space_group_name_H-M   'P 1'
#
loop_
_entity.id
_entity.type
_entity.pdbx_description
1 polymer ?
#
loop_
_entity_poly.entity_id
_entity_poly.type
_entity_poly.pdbx_seq_one_letter_code
_entity_poly.pdbx_strand_id
1 'polypeptide(L)'
;MDVLKEALQIAVAEDRSAEEVLQRMTLLVDFIFEQFQEDETGNSAEYFSRKFELHLTRIAHFLLWVCDRGINPKYSKSKAIREYILSLAFDAKYNNARLEFIRAIGINWPKEFVQLALEMKPWQDEMYKLEFLAGLNQKRIGGFEREAEAALKDAESPKSELAKIAQRYLKNSTKFKHYQEKFKDLEPLRN
;
A
#
# COMPACT_ATOMS: atom_id res chain seq x y z
N MET A 1 4.62 -22.35 -15.25
CA MET A 1 5.65 -21.43 -14.73
C MET A 1 5.02 -20.06 -14.57
N ASP A 2 5.18 -19.41 -13.42
CA ASP A 2 4.64 -18.07 -13.18
C ASP A 2 5.64 -17.05 -13.75
N VAL A 3 5.36 -16.53 -14.96
CA VAL A 3 6.24 -15.62 -15.71
C VAL A 3 6.62 -14.39 -14.88
N LEU A 4 5.72 -13.90 -14.03
CA LEU A 4 6.02 -12.79 -13.14
C LEU A 4 7.08 -13.17 -12.10
N LYS A 5 7.01 -14.37 -11.54
CA LYS A 5 7.99 -14.85 -10.54
C LYS A 5 9.40 -14.91 -11.14
N GLU A 6 9.54 -15.42 -12.36
CA GLU A 6 10.82 -15.46 -13.07
C GLU A 6 11.35 -14.05 -13.39
N ALA A 7 10.48 -13.16 -13.88
CA ALA A 7 10.84 -11.77 -14.13
C ALA A 7 11.33 -11.05 -12.86
N LEU A 8 10.67 -11.28 -11.73
CA LEU A 8 11.05 -10.75 -10.42
C LEU A 8 12.41 -11.29 -9.94
N GLN A 9 12.65 -12.61 -10.08
CA GLN A 9 13.93 -13.21 -9.73
C GLN A 9 15.07 -12.70 -10.61
N ILE A 10 14.84 -12.60 -11.91
CA ILE A 10 15.79 -12.00 -12.84
C ILE A 10 16.08 -10.58 -12.40
N ALA A 11 15.05 -9.77 -12.12
CA ALA A 11 15.19 -8.35 -11.78
C ALA A 11 16.14 -8.09 -10.60
N VAL A 12 16.15 -8.95 -9.58
CA VAL A 12 16.98 -8.82 -8.36
C VAL A 12 18.24 -9.69 -8.34
N ALA A 13 18.74 -10.10 -9.51
CA ALA A 13 19.97 -10.88 -9.63
C ALA A 13 21.12 -10.30 -8.77
N GLU A 14 21.96 -11.19 -8.23
CA GLU A 14 22.93 -10.88 -7.17
C GLU A 14 24.00 -9.84 -7.58
N ASP A 15 24.32 -9.79 -8.87
CA ASP A 15 25.30 -8.89 -9.47
C ASP A 15 24.80 -7.45 -9.64
N ARG A 16 23.48 -7.22 -9.60
CA ARG A 16 22.89 -5.91 -9.92
C ARG A 16 23.03 -4.89 -8.80
N SER A 17 23.12 -3.62 -9.17
CA SER A 17 22.98 -2.48 -8.27
C SER A 17 21.51 -2.24 -7.91
N ALA A 18 21.26 -1.51 -6.82
CA ALA A 18 19.91 -1.11 -6.46
C ALA A 18 19.23 -0.26 -7.55
N GLU A 19 20.00 0.58 -8.25
CA GLU A 19 19.51 1.40 -9.36
C GLU A 19 19.04 0.52 -10.53
N GLU A 20 19.81 -0.49 -10.93
CA GLU A 20 19.42 -1.42 -11.99
C GLU A 20 18.17 -2.25 -11.61
N VAL A 21 18.05 -2.64 -10.34
CA VAL A 21 16.84 -3.29 -9.81
C VAL A 21 15.64 -2.36 -9.98
N LEU A 22 15.76 -1.10 -9.58
CA LEU A 22 14.68 -0.12 -9.65
C LEU A 22 14.27 0.19 -11.09
N GLN A 23 15.22 0.39 -11.99
CA GLN A 23 14.95 0.60 -13.42
C GLN A 23 14.14 -0.58 -13.99
N ARG A 24 14.53 -1.81 -13.68
CA ARG A 24 13.84 -3.01 -14.17
C ARG A 24 12.46 -3.20 -13.54
N MET A 25 12.31 -2.86 -12.26
CA MET A 25 11.01 -2.87 -11.59
C MET A 25 10.07 -1.85 -12.20
N THR A 26 10.58 -0.67 -12.52
CA THR A 26 9.80 0.39 -13.21
C THR A 26 9.33 -0.11 -14.57
N LEU A 27 10.25 -0.64 -15.38
CA LEU A 27 9.92 -1.23 -16.69
C LEU A 27 8.91 -2.38 -16.58
N LEU A 28 9.02 -3.22 -15.56
CA LEU A 28 8.09 -4.33 -15.34
C LEU A 28 6.70 -3.83 -14.96
N VAL A 29 6.60 -2.84 -14.07
CA VAL A 29 5.32 -2.23 -13.68
C VAL A 29 4.67 -1.56 -14.89
N ASP A 30 5.44 -0.79 -15.67
CA ASP A 30 4.94 -0.12 -16.87
C ASP A 30 4.49 -1.11 -17.95
N PHE A 31 5.29 -2.15 -18.21
CA PHE A 31 4.91 -3.21 -19.14
C PHE A 31 3.60 -3.88 -18.72
N ILE A 32 3.48 -4.24 -17.43
CA ILE A 32 2.25 -4.85 -16.89
C ILE A 32 1.07 -3.90 -17.04
N PHE A 33 1.25 -2.61 -16.75
CA PHE A 33 0.22 -1.60 -16.93
C PHE A 33 -0.26 -1.55 -18.39
N GLU A 34 0.67 -1.42 -19.35
CA GLU A 34 0.37 -1.40 -20.79
C GLU A 34 -0.30 -2.68 -21.28
N GLN A 35 0.12 -3.86 -20.80
CA GLN A 35 -0.48 -5.14 -21.20
C GLN A 35 -1.91 -5.32 -20.70
N PHE A 36 -2.28 -4.61 -19.64
CA PHE A 36 -3.62 -4.71 -19.07
C PHE A 36 -4.51 -3.52 -19.49
N GLN A 37 -3.95 -2.41 -20.01
CA GLN A 37 -4.73 -1.30 -20.56
C GLN A 37 -5.81 -1.84 -21.50
N GLU A 38 -7.01 -1.25 -21.42
CA GLU A 38 -8.21 -1.70 -22.14
C GLU A 38 -7.85 -2.17 -23.56
N ASP A 39 -8.07 -3.45 -23.84
CA ASP A 39 -8.13 -3.87 -25.23
C ASP A 39 -9.39 -3.27 -25.85
N GLU A 40 -9.37 -3.04 -27.16
CA GLU A 40 -10.54 -2.57 -27.93
C GLU A 40 -11.77 -3.52 -27.83
N THR A 41 -11.69 -4.60 -27.04
CA THR A 41 -12.68 -5.68 -26.94
C THR A 41 -13.69 -5.51 -25.80
N GLY A 42 -13.61 -4.43 -25.00
CA GLY A 42 -14.70 -4.04 -24.11
C GLY A 42 -14.72 -4.73 -22.74
N ASN A 43 -13.57 -5.17 -22.24
CA ASN A 43 -13.45 -5.52 -20.82
C ASN A 43 -13.66 -4.24 -19.97
N SER A 44 -14.53 -4.31 -18.96
CA SER A 44 -14.80 -3.15 -18.11
C SER A 44 -13.52 -2.66 -17.42
N ALA A 45 -13.35 -1.35 -17.30
CA ALA A 45 -12.25 -0.71 -16.57
C ALA A 45 -11.99 -1.32 -15.17
N GLU A 46 -13.04 -1.88 -14.54
CA GLU A 46 -12.98 -2.59 -13.26
C GLU A 46 -12.16 -3.90 -13.33
N TYR A 47 -12.34 -4.71 -14.39
CA TYR A 47 -11.61 -5.96 -14.57
C TYR A 47 -10.12 -5.72 -14.84
N PHE A 48 -9.82 -4.68 -15.63
CA PHE A 48 -8.46 -4.18 -15.84
C PHE A 48 -7.81 -3.83 -14.49
N SER A 49 -8.47 -2.96 -13.73
CA SER A 49 -7.96 -2.44 -12.46
C SER A 49 -7.58 -3.57 -11.50
N ARG A 50 -8.42 -4.60 -11.40
CA ARG A 50 -8.21 -5.74 -10.50
C ARG A 50 -7.01 -6.61 -10.90
N LYS A 51 -6.82 -6.88 -12.18
CA LYS A 51 -5.67 -7.69 -12.66
C LYS A 51 -4.37 -6.94 -12.46
N PHE A 52 -4.33 -5.68 -12.88
CA PHE A 52 -3.17 -4.83 -12.70
C PHE A 52 -2.80 -4.69 -11.22
N GLU A 53 -3.79 -4.43 -10.35
CA GLU A 53 -3.61 -4.34 -8.90
C GLU A 53 -3.01 -5.62 -8.30
N LEU A 54 -3.46 -6.80 -8.73
CA LEU A 54 -2.92 -8.07 -8.25
C LEU A 54 -1.43 -8.21 -8.60
N HIS A 55 -1.03 -7.83 -9.80
CA HIS A 55 0.36 -7.88 -10.23
C HIS A 55 1.21 -6.82 -9.51
N LEU A 56 0.71 -5.60 -9.38
CA LEU A 56 1.36 -4.53 -8.62
C LEU A 56 1.58 -4.95 -7.15
N THR A 57 0.56 -5.54 -6.52
CA THR A 57 0.64 -6.06 -5.15
C THR A 57 1.67 -7.18 -5.00
N ARG A 58 1.79 -8.07 -6.01
CA ARG A 58 2.81 -9.12 -6.02
C ARG A 58 4.22 -8.55 -6.14
N ILE A 59 4.43 -7.56 -7.01
CA ILE A 59 5.71 -6.85 -7.14
C ILE A 59 6.07 -6.19 -5.81
N ALA A 60 5.12 -5.52 -5.18
CA ALA A 60 5.29 -4.90 -3.88
C ALA A 60 5.71 -5.91 -2.83
N HIS A 61 4.96 -7.00 -2.66
CA HIS A 61 5.28 -8.05 -1.70
C HIS A 61 6.66 -8.64 -1.94
N PHE A 62 7.05 -8.81 -3.20
CA PHE A 62 8.39 -9.27 -3.53
C PHE A 62 9.46 -8.25 -3.13
N LEU A 63 9.28 -6.97 -3.46
CA LEU A 63 10.23 -5.91 -3.09
C LEU A 63 10.30 -5.68 -1.58
N LEU A 64 9.16 -5.72 -0.88
CA LEU A 64 9.07 -5.73 0.59
C LEU A 64 9.88 -6.89 1.16
N TRP A 65 9.68 -8.10 0.61
CA TRP A 65 10.39 -9.30 1.02
C TRP A 65 11.89 -9.23 0.73
N VAL A 66 12.30 -8.72 -0.43
CA VAL A 66 13.72 -8.51 -0.78
C VAL A 66 14.37 -7.48 0.15
N CYS A 67 13.69 -6.38 0.42
CA CYS A 67 14.17 -5.31 1.29
C CYS A 67 14.27 -5.74 2.77
N ASP A 68 13.38 -6.61 3.25
CA ASP A 68 13.32 -6.97 4.68
C ASP A 68 13.95 -8.33 5.03
N ARG A 69 13.91 -9.31 4.12
CA ARG A 69 14.41 -10.67 4.39
C ARG A 69 15.82 -10.96 3.88
N GLY A 70 16.45 -10.00 3.19
CA GLY A 70 17.90 -10.03 2.95
C GLY A 70 18.40 -11.21 2.12
N ILE A 71 17.57 -11.77 1.22
CA ILE A 71 18.02 -12.78 0.23
C ILE A 71 19.25 -12.27 -0.52
N ASN A 72 19.29 -10.97 -0.74
CA ASN A 72 20.51 -10.25 -1.06
C ASN A 72 20.73 -9.14 0.00
N PRO A 73 21.76 -9.26 0.86
CA PRO A 73 22.10 -8.26 1.87
C PRO A 73 22.28 -6.85 1.28
N LYS A 74 22.65 -6.75 0.00
CA LYS A 74 22.83 -5.50 -0.75
C LYS A 74 21.57 -4.63 -0.77
N TYR A 75 20.40 -5.25 -0.73
CA TYR A 75 19.10 -4.57 -0.77
C TYR A 75 18.43 -4.47 0.59
N SER A 76 19.01 -5.08 1.63
CA SER A 76 18.45 -5.06 2.96
C SER A 76 18.34 -3.62 3.45
N LYS A 77 17.12 -3.21 3.83
CA LYS A 77 16.82 -1.84 4.27
C LYS A 77 17.19 -0.76 3.24
N SER A 78 17.25 -1.10 1.95
CA SER A 78 17.54 -0.13 0.89
C SER A 78 16.49 0.98 0.86
N LYS A 79 16.89 2.20 1.23
CA LYS A 79 16.03 3.37 1.24
C LYS A 79 15.38 3.62 -0.12
N ALA A 80 16.17 3.49 -1.20
CA ALA A 80 15.69 3.71 -2.56
C ALA A 80 14.59 2.72 -2.98
N ILE A 81 14.68 1.45 -2.56
CA ILE A 81 13.62 0.45 -2.82
C ILE A 81 12.35 0.78 -2.02
N ARG A 82 12.51 1.22 -0.76
CA ARG A 82 11.35 1.64 0.05
C ARG A 82 10.65 2.86 -0.55
N GLU A 83 11.43 3.86 -0.95
CA GLU A 83 10.93 5.07 -1.60
C GLU A 83 10.22 4.76 -2.92
N TYR A 84 10.75 3.83 -3.72
CA TYR A 84 10.09 3.39 -4.95
C TYR A 84 8.75 2.68 -4.69
N ILE A 85 8.68 1.78 -3.69
CA ILE A 85 7.41 1.16 -3.31
C ILE A 85 6.43 2.25 -2.86
N LEU A 86 6.86 3.21 -2.05
CA LEU A 86 5.99 4.30 -1.62
C LEU A 86 5.54 5.19 -2.80
N SER A 87 6.40 5.48 -3.79
CA SER A 87 6.03 6.30 -4.93
C SER A 87 4.93 5.65 -5.78
N LEU A 88 4.93 4.33 -5.92
CA LEU A 88 3.84 3.60 -6.59
C LEU A 88 2.50 3.77 -5.86
N ALA A 89 2.52 3.97 -4.53
CA ALA A 89 1.32 4.26 -3.74
C ALA A 89 0.74 5.65 -4.01
N PHE A 90 1.53 6.59 -4.52
CA PHE A 90 1.13 7.97 -4.79
C PHE A 90 0.95 8.28 -6.27
N ASP A 91 1.41 7.40 -7.16
CA ASP A 91 1.34 7.63 -8.59
C ASP A 91 -0.12 7.69 -9.06
N ALA A 92 -0.49 8.84 -9.63
CA ALA A 92 -1.83 9.10 -10.16
C ALA A 92 -2.20 8.12 -11.29
N LYS A 93 -1.20 7.61 -12.02
CA LYS A 93 -1.37 6.59 -13.07
C LYS A 93 -2.05 5.32 -12.56
N TYR A 94 -1.89 5.01 -11.27
CA TYR A 94 -2.38 3.76 -10.65
C TYR A 94 -3.51 4.00 -9.62
N ASN A 95 -4.13 5.19 -9.61
CA ASN A 95 -5.10 5.61 -8.59
C ASN A 95 -6.28 4.64 -8.36
N ASN A 96 -6.67 3.84 -9.35
CA ASN A 96 -7.80 2.90 -9.21
C ASN A 96 -7.39 1.47 -8.82
N ALA A 97 -6.08 1.19 -8.72
CA ALA A 97 -5.54 -0.18 -8.73
C ALA A 97 -4.40 -0.40 -7.71
N ARG A 98 -4.57 0.10 -6.47
CA ARG A 98 -3.53 0.01 -5.42
C ARG A 98 -4.05 -0.23 -4.01
N LEU A 99 -5.30 -0.63 -3.85
CA LEU A 99 -5.92 -0.88 -2.55
C LEU A 99 -5.30 -2.09 -1.83
N GLU A 100 -5.16 -3.22 -2.53
CA GLU A 100 -4.44 -4.40 -2.03
C GLU A 100 -2.93 -4.12 -1.84
N PHE A 101 -2.38 -3.23 -2.66
CA PHE A 101 -1.00 -2.76 -2.54
C PHE A 101 -0.78 -1.95 -1.25
N ILE A 102 -1.66 -1.00 -0.96
CA ILE A 102 -1.63 -0.21 0.29
C ILE A 102 -1.82 -1.12 1.50
N ARG A 103 -2.72 -2.11 1.42
CA ARG A 103 -2.89 -3.13 2.46
C ARG A 103 -1.60 -3.92 2.69
N ALA A 104 -0.88 -4.31 1.63
CA ALA A 104 0.41 -4.98 1.73
C ALA A 104 1.46 -4.14 2.48
N ILE A 105 1.54 -2.83 2.19
CA ILE A 105 2.41 -1.90 2.93
C ILE A 105 1.98 -1.87 4.40
N GLY A 106 0.69 -1.76 4.69
CA GLY A 106 0.17 -1.79 6.07
C GLY A 106 0.56 -3.03 6.86
N ILE A 107 0.63 -4.19 6.21
CA ILE A 107 1.05 -5.44 6.85
C ILE A 107 2.54 -5.44 7.18
N ASN A 108 3.39 -4.89 6.32
CA ASN A 108 4.84 -5.08 6.44
C ASN A 108 5.53 -3.86 7.08
N TRP A 109 5.10 -2.65 6.76
CA TRP A 109 5.79 -1.40 7.07
C TRP A 109 4.86 -0.39 7.77
N PRO A 110 4.64 -0.53 9.09
CA PRO A 110 3.68 0.30 9.83
C PRO A 110 4.00 1.79 9.84
N LYS A 111 5.28 2.20 9.73
CA LYS A 111 5.66 3.62 9.71
C LYS A 111 5.28 4.24 8.36
N GLU A 112 5.71 3.59 7.29
CA GLU A 112 5.41 3.95 5.91
C GLU A 112 3.89 3.94 5.66
N PHE A 113 3.16 3.00 6.23
CA PHE A 113 1.70 2.98 6.18
C PHE A 113 1.05 4.19 6.88
N VAL A 114 1.60 4.64 8.02
CA VAL A 114 1.13 5.86 8.68
C VAL A 114 1.45 7.09 7.84
N GLN A 115 2.63 7.15 7.23
CA GLN A 115 2.98 8.23 6.31
C GLN A 115 1.97 8.30 5.15
N LEU A 116 1.67 7.15 4.51
CA LEU A 116 0.63 7.07 3.47
C LEU A 116 -0.72 7.59 3.97
N ALA A 117 -1.13 7.20 5.18
CA ALA A 117 -2.41 7.65 5.73
C ALA A 117 -2.46 9.17 5.91
N LEU A 118 -1.37 9.78 6.37
CA LEU A 118 -1.30 11.23 6.61
C LEU A 118 -1.27 12.02 5.29
N GLU A 119 -0.54 11.54 4.29
CA GLU A 119 -0.40 12.22 3.00
C GLU A 119 -1.61 12.03 2.08
N MET A 120 -2.13 10.80 1.96
CA MET A 120 -3.25 10.50 1.08
C MET A 120 -4.60 10.95 1.63
N LYS A 121 -4.70 11.15 2.95
CA LYS A 121 -5.94 11.51 3.65
C LYS A 121 -7.11 10.59 3.24
N PRO A 122 -6.98 9.26 3.37
CA PRO A 122 -7.91 8.27 2.83
C PRO A 122 -9.34 8.43 3.34
N TRP A 123 -9.56 9.09 4.47
CA TRP A 123 -10.88 9.48 4.97
C TRP A 123 -11.64 10.46 4.06
N GLN A 124 -10.99 11.04 3.05
CA GLN A 124 -11.64 11.86 2.02
C GLN A 124 -12.07 11.05 0.79
N ASP A 125 -11.63 9.79 0.67
CA ASP A 125 -11.87 8.94 -0.49
C ASP A 125 -12.60 7.66 -0.07
N GLU A 126 -13.83 7.47 -0.55
CA GLU A 126 -14.68 6.32 -0.22
C GLU A 126 -14.01 4.97 -0.49
N MET A 127 -13.13 4.90 -1.49
CA MET A 127 -12.46 3.66 -1.87
C MET A 127 -11.47 3.19 -0.80
N TYR A 128 -10.85 4.11 -0.06
CA TYR A 128 -9.69 3.78 0.79
C TYR A 128 -9.97 3.80 2.30
N LYS A 129 -11.12 4.35 2.74
CA LYS A 129 -11.43 4.50 4.19
C LYS A 129 -11.36 3.18 4.93
N LEU A 130 -11.91 2.12 4.33
CA LEU A 130 -12.05 0.81 4.94
C LEU A 130 -10.68 0.18 5.23
N GLU A 131 -9.80 0.19 4.24
CA GLU A 131 -8.51 -0.50 4.25
C GLU A 131 -7.51 0.20 5.16
N PHE A 132 -7.51 1.53 5.15
CA PHE A 132 -6.69 2.28 6.09
C PHE A 132 -7.12 2.05 7.53
N LEU A 133 -8.42 2.11 7.83
CA LEU A 133 -8.92 1.81 9.19
C LEU A 133 -8.68 0.35 9.59
N ALA A 134 -8.78 -0.59 8.65
CA ALA A 134 -8.46 -2.00 8.88
C ALA A 134 -6.98 -2.19 9.24
N GLY A 135 -6.08 -1.57 8.47
CA GLY A 135 -4.64 -1.63 8.71
C GLY A 135 -4.25 -0.98 10.04
N LEU A 136 -4.83 0.18 10.37
CA LEU A 136 -4.60 0.86 11.65
C LEU A 136 -5.05 0.00 12.84
N ASN A 137 -6.22 -0.64 12.75
CA ASN A 137 -6.69 -1.61 13.75
C ASN A 137 -5.73 -2.79 13.90
N GLN A 138 -5.36 -3.43 12.78
CA GLN A 138 -4.52 -4.62 12.76
C GLN A 138 -3.13 -4.34 13.37
N LYS A 139 -2.57 -3.16 13.10
CA LYS A 139 -1.28 -2.72 13.63
C LYS A 139 -1.36 -2.00 14.96
N ARG A 140 -2.55 -1.83 15.52
CA ARG A 140 -2.82 -1.17 16.80
C ARG A 140 -2.18 0.22 16.88
N ILE A 141 -2.44 1.03 15.86
CA ILE A 141 -1.92 2.39 15.72
C ILE A 141 -3.04 3.38 16.09
N GLY A 142 -2.81 4.17 17.15
CA GLY A 142 -3.74 5.18 17.67
C GLY A 142 -3.50 6.57 17.07
N GLY A 143 -4.39 7.53 17.34
CA GLY A 143 -4.29 8.91 16.88
C GLY A 143 -5.05 9.23 15.58
N PHE A 144 -5.98 8.36 15.17
CA PHE A 144 -6.86 8.56 14.00
C PHE A 144 -8.35 8.54 14.39
N GLU A 145 -8.68 8.94 15.63
CA GLU A 145 -10.03 8.86 16.17
C GLU A 145 -11.00 9.76 15.40
N ARG A 146 -10.59 10.98 15.05
CA ARG A 146 -11.41 11.91 14.27
C ARG A 146 -11.73 11.36 12.88
N GLU A 147 -10.74 10.72 12.24
CA GLU A 147 -10.88 10.12 10.93
C GLU A 147 -11.78 8.87 10.98
N ALA A 148 -11.68 8.07 12.04
CA ALA A 148 -12.59 6.96 12.27
C ALA A 148 -14.03 7.41 12.57
N GLU A 149 -14.22 8.53 13.28
CA GLU A 149 -15.54 9.14 13.47
C GLU A 149 -16.14 9.64 12.16
N ALA A 150 -15.33 10.27 11.30
CA ALA A 150 -15.77 10.70 9.96
C ALA A 150 -16.21 9.49 9.11
N ALA A 151 -15.38 8.45 9.03
CA ALA A 151 -15.72 7.23 8.32
C ALA A 151 -16.98 6.52 8.86
N LEU A 152 -17.23 6.60 10.16
CA LEU A 152 -18.46 6.05 10.76
C LEU A 152 -19.71 6.84 10.35
N LYS A 153 -19.59 8.17 10.18
CA LYS A 153 -20.69 9.02 9.70
C LYS A 153 -20.98 8.78 8.21
N ASP A 154 -19.94 8.50 7.43
CA ASP A 154 -20.05 8.24 5.99
C ASP A 154 -20.57 6.82 5.69
N ALA A 155 -20.65 5.94 6.69
CA ALA A 155 -21.10 4.57 6.49
C ALA A 155 -22.60 4.52 6.17
N GLU A 156 -22.96 3.90 5.03
CA GLU A 156 -24.35 3.75 4.55
C GLU A 156 -25.30 3.10 5.57
N SER A 157 -24.75 2.24 6.44
CA SER A 157 -25.51 1.53 7.46
C SER A 157 -24.63 1.18 8.67
N PRO A 158 -25.20 1.12 9.90
CA PRO A 158 -24.50 0.60 11.07
C PRO A 158 -24.01 -0.84 10.93
N LYS A 159 -24.54 -1.61 9.96
CA LYS A 159 -24.14 -3.00 9.69
C LYS A 159 -23.06 -3.14 8.62
N SER A 160 -22.72 -2.05 7.92
CA SER A 160 -21.67 -2.03 6.89
C SER A 160 -20.31 -2.43 7.47
N GLU A 161 -19.40 -2.90 6.62
CA GLU A 161 -18.05 -3.24 7.05
C GLU A 161 -17.29 -2.01 7.56
N LEU A 162 -17.46 -0.87 6.89
CA LEU A 162 -16.90 0.41 7.31
C LEU A 162 -17.36 0.81 8.72
N ALA A 163 -18.67 0.74 9.00
CA ALA A 163 -19.19 1.03 10.33
C ALA A 163 -18.60 0.10 11.40
N LYS A 164 -18.53 -1.21 11.11
CA LYS A 164 -17.96 -2.20 12.04
C LYS A 164 -16.48 -1.94 12.33
N ILE A 165 -15.68 -1.60 11.32
CA ILE A 165 -14.24 -1.37 11.50
C ILE A 165 -13.97 -0.05 12.22
N ALA A 166 -14.74 0.99 11.90
CA ALA A 166 -14.64 2.30 12.55
C ALA A 166 -15.04 2.21 14.03
N GLN A 167 -16.17 1.55 14.35
CA GLN A 167 -16.57 1.30 15.74
C GLN A 167 -15.53 0.48 16.50
N ARG A 168 -14.95 -0.55 15.86
CA ARG A 168 -13.87 -1.35 16.46
C ARG A 168 -12.64 -0.50 16.73
N TYR A 169 -12.28 0.40 15.81
CA TYR A 169 -11.17 1.32 15.98
C TYR A 169 -11.41 2.21 17.20
N LEU A 170 -12.53 2.93 17.21
CA LEU A 170 -12.89 3.87 18.27
C LEU A 170 -12.91 3.20 19.65
N LYS A 171 -13.49 2.00 19.76
CA LYS A 171 -13.55 1.22 21.01
C LYS A 171 -12.17 0.84 21.55
N ASN A 172 -11.20 0.60 20.66
CA ASN A 172 -9.88 0.08 21.04
C ASN A 172 -8.76 1.13 20.98
N SER A 173 -9.02 2.30 20.41
CA SER A 173 -8.05 3.38 20.17
C SER A 173 -7.22 3.73 21.41
N THR A 174 -7.86 3.82 22.58
CA THR A 174 -7.22 4.08 23.88
C THR A 174 -6.19 3.04 24.32
N LYS A 175 -6.17 1.86 23.68
CA LYS A 175 -5.23 0.75 23.94
C LYS A 175 -4.17 0.61 22.86
N PHE A 176 -4.18 1.49 21.86
CA PHE A 176 -3.23 1.49 20.76
C PHE A 176 -2.04 2.40 21.10
N LYS A 177 -0.89 2.13 20.47
CA LYS A 177 0.25 3.04 20.59
C LYS A 177 0.00 4.20 19.65
N HIS A 178 0.03 5.43 20.14
CA HIS A 178 -0.24 6.58 19.29
C HIS A 178 0.88 6.76 18.28
N TYR A 179 0.55 7.12 17.05
CA TYR A 179 1.60 7.34 16.04
C TYR A 179 2.56 8.46 16.49
N GLN A 180 2.07 9.46 17.22
CA GLN A 180 2.88 10.52 17.82
C GLN A 180 3.87 10.01 18.89
N GLU A 181 3.64 8.83 19.46
CA GLU A 181 4.59 8.22 20.39
C GLU A 181 5.66 7.43 19.63
N LYS A 182 5.26 6.76 18.54
CA LYS A 182 6.06 5.75 17.83
C LYS A 182 6.78 6.28 16.58
N PHE A 183 6.21 7.27 15.93
CA PHE A 183 6.60 7.86 14.64
C PHE A 183 6.55 9.39 14.73
N LYS A 184 7.17 9.94 15.78
CA LYS A 184 7.22 11.38 16.07
C LYS A 184 7.65 12.23 14.88
N ASP A 185 8.51 11.68 14.03
CA ASP A 185 9.02 12.35 12.84
C ASP A 185 7.96 12.56 11.76
N LEU A 186 6.78 11.92 11.85
CA LEU A 186 5.66 12.10 10.93
C LEU A 186 4.65 13.16 11.39
N GLU A 187 4.78 13.71 12.60
CA GLU A 187 3.87 14.76 13.11
C GLU A 187 3.70 15.96 12.17
N PRO A 188 4.74 16.46 11.46
CA PRO A 188 4.58 17.55 10.52
C PRO A 188 3.59 17.27 9.38
N LEU A 189 3.34 15.99 9.05
CA LEU A 189 2.43 15.58 7.97
C LEU A 189 0.95 15.60 8.40
N ARG A 190 0.65 15.86 9.69
CA ARG A 190 -0.72 15.82 10.22
C ARG A 190 -1.57 17.04 9.82
N ASN A 191 -0.94 18.16 9.47
CA ASN A 191 -1.60 19.44 9.18
C ASN A 191 -2.00 19.57 7.71
#